data_AF-A0A1V6TBF6-F1
#
_entry.id   AF-A0A1V6TBF6-F1
#
_cell.length_a   1.000
_cell.length_b   1.000
_cell.length_c   1.000
_cell.angle_alpha   90.00
_cell.angle_beta   90.00
_cell.angle_gamma   90.00
#
_symmetry.space_group_name_H-M   'P 1'
#
loop_
_entity.id
_entity.type
_entity.pdbx_description
1 polymer ?
#
loop_
_entity_poly.entity_id
_entity_poly.type
_entity_poly.pdbx_seq_one_letter_code
_entity_poly.pdbx_strand_id
1 'polypeptide(L)'
;MEMRDTPLTAESPQSQSQSPEASTVPPRKRVRRWHHRGFTGCSTCRRRHVRCDEASPTCNNCVRLGLECDGTQGRMTFKVYGPSKQEQDPSQTETQPKPPRKRRKVIASPGSSSESSTGSLVVHRGKNKVEGEGHGDGEEAPACEGLIVSPTTIPIPPVIPPQFQFQFQFRFQESMSPTNLIASSLKFTDDRYYTHFIDQVSTLLLIYDNAMNSNPYRSCFPDLARSSPSMVGAMQALGALHLANTTDGPSRNTHFQQAMSKYGEVVKLFRDRYTQPSEGLGMTDFATCLLLCLFEMMDSQQQNWKVHLKGARAIYNLIFFPPSDDSDCALEEKRLVETNHPLRSFLVSLLSYLDVAGACATPGGTVVEGNYWKTLGGGWEYNLGIPSLSAGSMPDNPRLIELRSAWSGMMEVQAEISTFARDKQWMAPEHQDMVYKDIFHRLVIWRASTPISLQVLGDMELDDDELSHFPYPDMLEYVGCIEAYEKATFVHLHQVGGADRPGWISDRSYLNTLVTRIVTLIRKLSKDVGQLAVLWPLFIAGQETRRVDEQQYIRQTLTDLRRYGFRNVDKAFELLEKLWFKRRAFPEGWTETLDEIQSNILLP
;
A
#
# COMPACT_ATOMS: atom_id res chain seq x y z
N MET A 1 61.40 29.94 -76.85
CA MET A 1 62.17 28.78 -76.36
C MET A 1 62.97 29.28 -75.16
N GLU A 2 62.63 29.02 -73.89
CA GLU A 2 61.52 28.28 -73.24
C GLU A 2 61.13 29.09 -71.96
N MET A 3 59.84 29.45 -71.78
CA MET A 3 58.88 28.82 -70.84
C MET A 3 59.42 28.70 -69.39
N ARG A 4 59.14 29.60 -68.42
CA ARG A 4 57.85 30.16 -67.85
C ARG A 4 56.98 29.10 -67.13
N ASP A 5 56.41 29.34 -65.94
CA ASP A 5 56.37 30.55 -65.08
C ASP A 5 56.22 30.24 -63.56
N THR A 6 56.41 31.26 -62.73
CA THR A 6 56.56 31.28 -61.26
C THR A 6 55.26 31.37 -60.42
N PRO A 7 55.33 31.17 -59.07
CA PRO A 7 54.19 31.31 -58.16
C PRO A 7 53.98 32.76 -57.70
N LEU A 8 52.78 33.08 -57.17
CA LEU A 8 52.49 34.37 -56.55
C LEU A 8 51.67 34.27 -55.26
N THR A 9 52.17 34.93 -54.23
CA THR A 9 51.54 35.19 -52.92
C THR A 9 50.54 36.34 -53.01
N ALA A 10 49.54 36.34 -52.13
CA ALA A 10 48.52 37.38 -52.06
C ALA A 10 48.84 38.42 -50.96
N GLU A 11 48.78 39.71 -51.30
CA GLU A 11 48.60 40.79 -50.32
C GLU A 11 47.94 42.04 -50.95
N SER A 12 47.31 42.84 -50.10
CA SER A 12 46.30 43.90 -50.32
C SER A 12 46.58 45.00 -51.37
N PRO A 13 45.52 45.77 -51.72
CA PRO A 13 45.59 47.21 -51.46
C PRO A 13 44.37 47.81 -50.72
N GLN A 14 44.53 49.05 -50.26
CA GLN A 14 43.65 49.78 -49.34
C GLN A 14 42.50 50.53 -50.05
N SER A 15 41.40 50.80 -49.34
CA SER A 15 40.55 51.98 -49.59
C SER A 15 39.76 52.38 -48.34
N GLN A 16 39.78 53.66 -47.96
CA GLN A 16 39.03 54.21 -46.83
C GLN A 16 37.66 54.79 -47.25
N SER A 17 36.74 54.86 -46.27
CA SER A 17 35.57 55.76 -46.17
C SER A 17 34.53 55.78 -47.32
N GLN A 18 33.30 55.37 -47.00
CA GLN A 18 32.19 56.29 -46.63
C GLN A 18 30.92 55.50 -46.26
N SER A 19 30.10 56.06 -45.38
CA SER A 19 28.81 55.50 -44.96
C SER A 19 27.76 55.58 -46.08
N PRO A 20 26.80 54.65 -46.13
CA PRO A 20 25.42 55.13 -46.00
C PRO A 20 24.52 54.28 -45.09
N GLU A 21 23.33 54.83 -44.89
CA GLU A 21 22.29 54.56 -43.90
C GLU A 21 21.69 53.15 -43.86
N ALA A 22 20.96 52.90 -42.77
CA ALA A 22 20.31 51.63 -42.48
C ALA A 22 19.14 51.31 -43.41
N SER A 23 19.13 50.10 -43.96
CA SER A 23 17.91 49.44 -44.46
C SER A 23 17.47 48.34 -43.49
N THR A 24 16.32 48.52 -42.85
CA THR A 24 15.79 47.63 -41.81
C THR A 24 15.13 46.37 -42.40
N VAL A 25 15.69 45.18 -42.13
CA VAL A 25 15.01 43.90 -42.35
C VAL A 25 14.37 43.43 -41.03
N PRO A 26 13.05 43.18 -40.96
CA PRO A 26 12.41 42.79 -39.71
C PRO A 26 12.78 41.34 -39.29
N PRO A 27 12.92 41.06 -37.98
CA PRO A 27 13.30 39.74 -37.51
C PRO A 27 12.17 38.73 -37.72
N ARG A 28 12.47 37.61 -38.40
CA ARG A 28 11.53 36.49 -38.56
C ARG A 28 11.20 35.89 -37.18
N LYS A 29 9.95 36.08 -36.73
CA LYS A 29 9.45 35.47 -35.48
C LYS A 29 9.58 33.93 -35.56
N ARG A 30 10.35 33.32 -34.65
CA ARG A 30 10.36 31.86 -34.46
C ARG A 30 8.98 31.39 -34.00
N VAL A 31 8.19 30.83 -34.91
CA VAL A 31 6.94 30.15 -34.56
C VAL A 31 7.29 28.86 -33.82
N ARG A 32 6.93 28.80 -32.54
CA ARG A 32 7.19 27.64 -31.68
C ARG A 32 6.17 26.55 -32.04
N ARG A 33 6.59 25.52 -32.80
CA ARG A 33 5.74 24.34 -33.09
C ARG A 33 5.31 23.72 -31.76
N TRP A 34 4.01 23.72 -31.50
CA TRP A 34 3.44 22.95 -30.39
C TRP A 34 3.45 21.47 -30.76
N HIS A 35 3.95 20.65 -29.84
CA HIS A 35 3.84 19.20 -29.91
C HIS A 35 3.04 18.71 -28.70
N HIS A 36 2.27 17.63 -28.89
CA HIS A 36 1.46 17.04 -27.83
C HIS A 36 2.34 16.63 -26.63
N ARG A 37 1.88 16.97 -25.42
CA ARG A 37 2.59 16.66 -24.18
C ARG A 37 2.33 15.20 -23.81
N GLY A 38 3.34 14.34 -23.93
CA GLY A 38 3.25 12.96 -23.44
C GLY A 38 3.02 12.92 -21.92
N PHE A 39 2.09 12.07 -21.47
CA PHE A 39 1.76 11.89 -20.05
C PHE A 39 2.77 10.96 -19.32
N THR A 40 3.84 10.56 -20.00
CA THR A 40 4.77 9.48 -19.61
C THR A 40 6.07 9.95 -18.99
N GLY A 41 6.33 11.26 -18.90
CA GLY A 41 7.60 11.77 -18.34
C GLY A 41 7.71 11.75 -16.80
N CYS A 42 8.93 11.71 -16.27
CA CYS A 42 9.19 11.81 -14.82
C CYS A 42 8.74 13.17 -14.23
N SER A 43 8.39 13.24 -12.94
CA SER A 43 7.83 14.48 -12.35
C SER A 43 8.83 15.64 -12.34
N THR A 44 10.12 15.36 -12.28
CA THR A 44 11.19 16.35 -12.34
C THR A 44 11.26 17.01 -13.73
N CYS A 45 11.13 16.24 -14.81
CA CYS A 45 11.01 16.80 -16.16
C CYS A 45 9.69 17.58 -16.36
N ARG A 46 8.57 17.05 -15.83
CA ARG A 46 7.27 17.75 -15.88
C ARG A 46 7.31 19.12 -15.18
N ARG A 47 7.80 19.17 -13.92
CA ARG A 47 7.95 20.42 -13.14
C ARG A 47 8.82 21.46 -13.85
N ARG A 48 9.83 21.00 -14.60
CA ARG A 48 10.75 21.85 -15.37
C ARG A 48 10.24 22.20 -16.78
N HIS A 49 9.04 21.74 -17.16
CA HIS A 49 8.46 21.89 -18.49
C HIS A 49 9.38 21.45 -19.65
N VAL A 50 10.19 20.41 -19.42
CA VAL A 50 11.05 19.78 -20.43
C VAL A 50 10.52 18.40 -20.80
N ARG A 51 10.77 17.96 -22.04
CA ARG A 51 10.44 16.59 -22.46
C ARG A 51 11.35 15.60 -21.72
N CYS A 52 10.74 14.64 -21.04
CA CYS A 52 11.45 13.48 -20.51
C CYS A 52 11.91 12.58 -21.67
N ASP A 53 13.12 12.07 -21.59
CA ASP A 53 13.66 11.06 -22.53
C ASP A 53 13.27 9.62 -22.14
N GLU A 54 12.64 9.44 -20.98
CA GLU A 54 11.97 8.19 -20.53
C GLU A 54 12.91 6.97 -20.40
N ALA A 55 14.23 7.18 -20.36
CA ALA A 55 15.19 6.14 -20.00
C ALA A 55 15.02 5.71 -18.53
N SER A 56 15.10 4.40 -18.29
CA SER A 56 14.97 3.75 -16.98
C SER A 56 16.34 3.22 -16.52
N PRO A 57 16.70 3.24 -15.22
CA PRO A 57 15.89 3.65 -14.06
C PRO A 57 15.79 5.17 -13.85
N THR A 58 16.65 5.96 -14.50
CA THR A 58 16.64 7.42 -14.41
C THR A 58 16.79 8.04 -15.78
N CYS A 59 16.00 9.09 -16.07
CA CYS A 59 16.05 9.73 -17.39
C CYS A 59 17.33 10.56 -17.54
N ASN A 60 17.93 10.53 -18.73
CA ASN A 60 19.20 11.20 -19.02
C ASN A 60 19.12 12.71 -18.80
N ASN A 61 17.94 13.33 -18.98
CA ASN A 61 17.73 14.74 -18.67
C ASN A 61 17.80 15.10 -17.17
N CYS A 62 17.59 14.14 -16.28
CA CYS A 62 17.84 14.32 -14.85
C CYS A 62 19.29 13.97 -14.49
N VAL A 63 19.82 12.84 -14.99
CA VAL A 63 21.20 12.40 -14.76
C VAL A 63 22.21 13.48 -15.16
N ARG A 64 22.08 14.03 -16.37
CA ARG A 64 22.97 15.09 -16.90
C ARG A 64 22.99 16.38 -16.06
N LEU A 65 22.00 16.58 -15.20
CA LEU A 65 21.83 17.78 -14.39
C LEU A 65 21.92 17.51 -12.88
N GLY A 66 22.30 16.29 -12.48
CA GLY A 66 22.39 15.90 -11.07
C GLY A 66 21.06 16.01 -10.31
N LEU A 67 19.93 15.92 -11.02
CA LEU A 67 18.60 16.05 -10.42
C LEU A 67 18.03 14.69 -10.06
N GLU A 68 17.36 14.62 -8.92
CA GLU A 68 16.60 13.45 -8.51
C GLU A 68 15.51 13.11 -9.55
N CYS A 69 15.52 11.85 -9.99
CA CYS A 69 14.58 11.33 -10.98
C CYS A 69 13.71 10.26 -10.32
N ASP A 70 12.44 10.58 -10.12
CA ASP A 70 11.43 9.74 -9.48
C ASP A 70 11.00 8.52 -10.32
N GLY A 71 11.55 8.35 -11.53
CA GLY A 71 11.29 7.20 -12.38
C GLY A 71 9.82 7.01 -12.80
N THR A 72 8.96 8.02 -12.64
CA THR A 72 7.48 7.95 -12.80
C THR A 72 7.02 7.87 -14.26
N GLN A 73 7.66 6.99 -15.02
CA GLN A 73 7.37 6.68 -16.40
C GLN A 73 6.05 5.90 -16.47
N GLY A 74 5.03 6.50 -17.07
CA GLY A 74 3.75 5.85 -17.39
C GLY A 74 2.63 5.88 -16.33
N ARG A 75 2.84 6.30 -15.07
CA ARG A 75 1.73 6.31 -14.08
C ARG A 75 0.77 7.50 -14.22
N MET A 76 -0.51 7.19 -14.38
CA MET A 76 -1.62 8.15 -14.40
C MET A 76 -2.20 8.40 -13.00
N THR A 77 -1.58 9.29 -12.22
CA THR A 77 -2.17 9.76 -10.95
C THR A 77 -3.41 10.62 -11.20
N PHE A 78 -4.52 10.34 -10.50
CA PHE A 78 -5.70 11.20 -10.50
C PHE A 78 -5.41 12.55 -9.84
N LYS A 79 -6.03 13.62 -10.36
CA LYS A 79 -6.35 14.81 -9.58
C LYS A 79 -7.86 14.92 -9.48
N VAL A 80 -8.37 14.88 -8.26
CA VAL A 80 -9.78 15.20 -8.00
C VAL A 80 -9.95 16.70 -8.18
N TYR A 81 -10.49 17.10 -9.32
CA TYR A 81 -11.09 18.42 -9.49
C TYR A 81 -12.57 18.26 -9.15
N GLY A 82 -13.02 18.85 -8.04
CA GLY A 82 -14.44 19.03 -7.80
C GLY A 82 -15.07 19.92 -8.88
N PRO A 83 -16.39 19.90 -9.05
CA PRO A 83 -17.07 20.72 -10.06
C PRO A 83 -16.70 22.19 -9.87
N SER A 84 -16.29 22.82 -10.97
CA SER A 84 -15.91 24.23 -11.02
C SER A 84 -17.06 25.09 -10.50
N LYS A 85 -16.80 25.93 -9.48
CA LYS A 85 -17.74 27.01 -9.16
C LYS A 85 -17.87 27.90 -10.40
N GLN A 86 -19.09 28.02 -10.92
CA GLN A 86 -19.39 28.94 -12.02
C GLN A 86 -19.04 30.36 -11.58
N GLU A 87 -18.42 31.10 -12.48
CA GLU A 87 -18.06 32.51 -12.27
C GLU A 87 -19.35 33.32 -12.17
N GLN A 88 -19.56 34.00 -11.03
CA GLN A 88 -20.63 34.98 -10.89
C GLN A 88 -20.15 36.34 -11.41
N ASP A 89 -21.03 36.96 -12.19
CA ASP A 89 -20.85 38.23 -12.89
C ASP A 89 -20.48 39.39 -11.92
N PRO A 90 -19.44 40.19 -12.19
CA PRO A 90 -18.94 41.17 -11.22
C PRO A 90 -19.74 42.48 -11.23
N SER A 91 -20.87 42.51 -10.52
CA SER A 91 -21.54 43.77 -10.17
C SER A 91 -22.02 43.82 -8.72
N GLN A 92 -21.13 44.22 -7.81
CA GLN A 92 -21.36 45.27 -6.80
C GLN A 92 -20.12 45.39 -5.90
N THR A 93 -19.53 46.59 -5.89
CA THR A 93 -18.30 46.88 -5.15
C THR A 93 -18.67 47.59 -3.84
N GLU A 94 -18.42 46.97 -2.70
CA GLU A 94 -18.25 47.73 -1.45
C GLU A 94 -16.89 47.42 -0.80
N THR A 95 -16.07 48.47 -0.78
CA THR A 95 -14.73 48.55 -0.19
C THR A 95 -14.75 48.62 1.33
N GLN A 96 -13.87 47.86 2.00
CA GLN A 96 -13.15 48.27 3.23
C GLN A 96 -11.77 47.54 3.27
N PRO A 97 -10.73 48.09 3.96
CA PRO A 97 -9.33 47.84 3.62
C PRO A 97 -8.62 46.72 4.40
N LYS A 98 -7.54 46.18 3.81
CA LYS A 98 -6.59 45.25 4.47
C LYS A 98 -5.37 46.01 5.04
N PRO A 99 -4.85 45.64 6.23
CA PRO A 99 -3.65 46.24 6.79
C PRO A 99 -2.36 45.74 6.10
N PRO A 100 -1.25 46.52 6.14
CA PRO A 100 -0.06 46.25 5.33
C PRO A 100 0.84 45.15 5.91
N ARG A 101 1.25 44.19 5.06
CA ARG A 101 2.29 43.19 5.39
C ARG A 101 3.67 43.85 5.45
N LYS A 102 4.28 43.92 6.64
CA LYS A 102 5.68 44.35 6.82
C LYS A 102 6.64 43.33 6.19
N ARG A 103 7.46 43.76 5.23
CA ARG A 103 8.63 43.01 4.75
C ARG A 103 9.71 43.00 5.85
N ARG A 104 10.18 41.83 6.30
CA ARG A 104 11.43 41.74 7.09
C ARG A 104 12.62 41.91 6.14
N LYS A 105 13.44 42.94 6.38
CA LYS A 105 14.78 43.07 5.80
C LYS A 105 15.69 41.98 6.39
N VAL A 106 16.54 41.40 5.55
CA VAL A 106 17.75 40.71 6.02
C VAL A 106 18.79 41.79 6.34
N ILE A 107 19.42 41.69 7.50
CA ILE A 107 20.57 42.51 7.93
C ILE A 107 21.78 41.56 7.98
N ALA A 108 22.94 42.06 7.56
CA ALA A 108 24.19 41.29 7.48
C ALA A 108 25.27 41.85 8.43
N SER A 109 26.34 41.05 8.59
CA SER A 109 27.66 41.40 9.17
C SER A 109 27.76 41.45 10.71
N PRO A 110 28.98 41.33 11.29
CA PRO A 110 30.19 40.57 10.89
C PRO A 110 30.48 39.46 11.95
N GLY A 111 31.39 38.50 11.84
CA GLY A 111 32.76 38.50 11.30
C GLY A 111 33.78 38.51 12.46
N SER A 112 34.33 37.33 12.81
CA SER A 112 35.66 37.22 13.45
C SER A 112 36.35 35.90 13.05
N SER A 113 37.60 36.04 12.62
CA SER A 113 38.63 35.02 12.41
C SER A 113 39.09 34.43 13.77
N SER A 114 39.72 33.25 13.87
CA SER A 114 40.87 32.79 13.08
C SER A 114 41.12 31.27 13.15
N GLU A 115 41.58 30.70 12.03
CA GLU A 115 42.79 29.84 11.85
C GLU A 115 43.08 28.63 12.79
N SER A 116 43.68 27.51 12.34
CA SER A 116 44.00 26.97 10.99
C SER A 116 44.46 25.49 11.10
N SER A 117 45.12 24.96 10.07
CA SER A 117 45.74 23.60 9.91
C SER A 117 44.77 22.47 9.48
N THR A 118 44.55 22.23 8.18
CA THR A 118 45.39 21.56 7.15
C THR A 118 45.44 20.04 7.24
N GLY A 119 45.00 19.34 6.17
CA GLY A 119 45.11 17.88 6.08
C GLY A 119 44.26 17.24 4.98
N SER A 120 44.33 17.73 3.74
CA SER A 120 43.68 17.05 2.60
C SER A 120 44.63 16.03 1.98
N LEU A 121 44.28 14.75 2.00
CA LEU A 121 44.95 13.72 1.20
C LEU A 121 43.94 12.75 0.59
N VAL A 122 43.86 12.82 -0.74
CA VAL A 122 43.41 11.74 -1.62
C VAL A 122 44.44 10.60 -1.54
N VAL A 123 44.02 9.32 -1.66
CA VAL A 123 44.67 8.31 -2.53
C VAL A 123 44.01 6.92 -2.51
N HIS A 124 43.98 6.35 -3.72
CA HIS A 124 43.73 5.00 -4.23
C HIS A 124 43.16 3.82 -3.41
N ARG A 125 42.10 3.27 -4.02
CA ARG A 125 41.81 1.84 -4.22
C ARG A 125 43.07 1.04 -4.65
N GLY A 126 43.64 0.25 -3.74
CA GLY A 126 44.73 -0.70 -4.02
C GLY A 126 44.25 -2.15 -4.09
N LYS A 127 44.73 -2.91 -5.09
CA LYS A 127 44.63 -4.38 -5.14
C LYS A 127 45.81 -5.01 -4.40
N ASN A 128 45.56 -6.08 -3.65
CA ASN A 128 46.45 -7.21 -3.35
C ASN A 128 45.48 -8.36 -3.01
N LYS A 129 45.40 -9.51 -3.70
CA LYS A 129 46.41 -10.47 -4.17
C LYS A 129 47.20 -11.11 -3.02
N VAL A 130 46.75 -12.31 -2.63
CA VAL A 130 47.50 -13.32 -1.88
C VAL A 130 47.28 -14.64 -2.62
N GLU A 131 48.39 -15.26 -3.03
CA GLU A 131 48.50 -16.65 -3.50
C GLU A 131 48.81 -17.51 -2.25
N GLY A 132 48.58 -18.82 -2.15
CA GLY A 132 48.07 -19.85 -3.06
C GLY A 132 48.13 -21.22 -2.34
N GLU A 133 48.05 -22.33 -3.08
CA GLU A 133 48.16 -23.75 -2.62
C GLU A 133 46.92 -24.33 -1.87
N GLY A 134 46.34 -25.47 -2.26
CA GLY A 134 46.49 -26.27 -3.51
C GLY A 134 45.78 -27.65 -3.44
N HIS A 135 45.33 -28.17 -4.59
CA HIS A 135 44.74 -29.53 -4.85
C HIS A 135 43.53 -29.94 -3.97
N GLY A 136 42.47 -30.63 -4.41
CA GLY A 136 42.04 -31.16 -5.71
C GLY A 136 40.61 -31.77 -5.52
N ASP A 137 39.84 -32.15 -6.54
CA ASP A 137 40.10 -32.08 -7.99
C ASP A 137 38.87 -31.54 -8.77
N GLY A 138 38.09 -32.36 -9.49
CA GLY A 138 36.96 -31.88 -10.31
C GLY A 138 35.77 -32.85 -10.48
N GLU A 139 34.56 -32.27 -10.46
CA GLU A 139 33.32 -32.83 -11.00
C GLU A 139 32.49 -31.69 -11.63
N GLU A 140 31.84 -31.94 -12.76
CA GLU A 140 31.11 -30.93 -13.53
C GLU A 140 29.76 -30.59 -12.86
N ALA A 141 29.51 -29.31 -12.59
CA ALA A 141 28.20 -28.86 -12.10
C ALA A 141 27.19 -28.76 -13.27
N PRO A 142 26.05 -29.48 -13.23
CA PRO A 142 25.03 -29.36 -14.27
C PRO A 142 24.30 -28.02 -14.19
N ALA A 143 23.95 -27.47 -15.35
CA ALA A 143 23.14 -26.26 -15.43
C ALA A 143 21.75 -26.49 -14.81
N CYS A 144 21.44 -25.80 -13.71
CA CYS A 144 20.14 -25.92 -13.05
C CYS A 144 19.09 -25.07 -13.79
N GLU A 145 18.27 -25.74 -14.58
CA GLU A 145 17.09 -25.17 -15.24
C GLU A 145 16.05 -24.74 -14.19
N GLY A 146 15.42 -23.57 -14.38
CA GLY A 146 14.64 -22.90 -13.34
C GLY A 146 13.35 -23.62 -12.96
N LEU A 147 13.41 -24.54 -12.00
CA LEU A 147 12.25 -25.18 -11.38
C LEU A 147 11.40 -24.17 -10.61
N ILE A 148 10.22 -23.87 -11.16
CA ILE A 148 9.17 -23.10 -10.48
C ILE A 148 8.60 -23.96 -9.35
N VAL A 149 9.03 -23.72 -8.12
CA VAL A 149 8.43 -24.35 -6.94
C VAL A 149 7.08 -23.69 -6.68
N SER A 150 6.00 -24.44 -6.86
CA SER A 150 4.66 -24.02 -6.42
C SER A 150 4.64 -23.85 -4.89
N PRO A 151 4.06 -22.77 -4.34
CA PRO A 151 3.93 -22.59 -2.89
C PRO A 151 3.12 -23.69 -2.17
N THR A 152 2.44 -24.57 -2.92
CA THR A 152 1.41 -25.49 -2.41
C THR A 152 1.82 -26.97 -2.48
N THR A 153 3.11 -27.32 -2.54
CA THR A 153 3.54 -28.73 -2.64
C THR A 153 4.72 -29.08 -1.74
N ILE A 154 4.42 -29.64 -0.57
CA ILE A 154 5.37 -30.38 0.27
C ILE A 154 5.24 -31.87 -0.05
N PRO A 155 6.34 -32.62 -0.30
CA PRO A 155 6.30 -34.08 -0.38
C PRO A 155 5.99 -34.67 1.02
N ILE A 156 4.85 -35.32 1.17
CA ILE A 156 4.43 -35.96 2.42
C ILE A 156 5.22 -37.28 2.62
N PRO A 157 5.84 -37.54 3.80
CA PRO A 157 6.43 -38.84 4.10
C PRO A 157 5.37 -39.95 4.14
N PRO A 158 5.64 -41.17 3.63
CA PRO A 158 4.58 -42.13 3.26
C PRO A 158 3.88 -42.86 4.42
N VAL A 159 4.17 -42.55 5.70
CA VAL A 159 3.55 -43.22 6.86
C VAL A 159 3.30 -42.24 8.00
N ILE A 160 2.03 -41.92 8.25
CA ILE A 160 1.54 -41.23 9.47
C ILE A 160 0.42 -42.11 10.07
N PRO A 161 0.42 -42.41 11.39
CA PRO A 161 -0.65 -43.17 12.02
C PRO A 161 -2.03 -42.47 11.93
N PRO A 162 -3.15 -43.20 11.88
CA PRO A 162 -4.47 -42.60 11.63
C PRO A 162 -4.91 -41.57 12.68
N GLN A 163 -4.45 -41.67 13.93
CA GLN A 163 -4.71 -40.66 14.95
C GLN A 163 -4.01 -39.30 14.73
N PHE A 164 -3.02 -39.22 13.84
CA PHE A 164 -2.30 -37.98 13.50
C PHE A 164 -2.69 -37.41 12.11
N GLN A 165 -3.60 -38.05 11.36
CA GLN A 165 -4.02 -37.58 10.03
C GLN A 165 -4.79 -36.25 10.03
N PHE A 166 -5.28 -35.78 11.19
CA PHE A 166 -6.01 -34.52 11.32
C PHE A 166 -5.16 -33.30 11.67
N GLN A 167 -3.85 -33.45 11.90
CA GLN A 167 -2.98 -32.31 12.22
C GLN A 167 -2.43 -31.64 10.95
N PHE A 168 -2.95 -30.43 10.69
CA PHE A 168 -2.45 -29.44 9.73
C PHE A 168 -2.48 -29.82 8.23
N GLN A 169 -3.68 -30.12 7.70
CA GLN A 169 -3.96 -29.75 6.31
C GLN A 169 -3.99 -28.22 6.20
N PHE A 170 -2.92 -27.63 5.64
CA PHE A 170 -2.95 -26.22 5.25
C PHE A 170 -3.95 -25.99 4.12
N ARG A 171 -4.66 -24.86 4.20
CA ARG A 171 -6.02 -24.67 3.69
C ARG A 171 -6.10 -24.30 2.20
N PHE A 172 -5.46 -25.06 1.31
CA PHE A 172 -5.49 -24.84 -0.15
C PHE A 172 -5.50 -26.14 -0.97
N GLN A 173 -6.29 -27.15 -0.56
CA GLN A 173 -6.15 -28.51 -1.11
C GLN A 173 -7.25 -28.98 -2.07
N GLU A 174 -8.25 -28.15 -2.39
CA GLU A 174 -9.15 -28.41 -3.52
C GLU A 174 -8.85 -27.46 -4.68
N SER A 175 -8.01 -27.95 -5.60
CA SER A 175 -7.95 -27.45 -6.96
C SER A 175 -9.31 -27.72 -7.62
N MET A 176 -10.22 -26.75 -7.54
CA MET A 176 -11.34 -26.68 -8.48
C MET A 176 -10.74 -26.61 -9.89
N SER A 177 -10.81 -27.73 -10.61
CA SER A 177 -10.39 -27.82 -12.01
C SER A 177 -10.99 -26.65 -12.80
N PRO A 178 -10.23 -25.96 -13.67
CA PRO A 178 -10.72 -24.79 -14.37
C PRO A 178 -11.98 -25.14 -15.17
N THR A 179 -13.14 -24.72 -14.68
CA THR A 179 -14.45 -25.04 -15.24
C THR A 179 -14.65 -24.31 -16.57
N ASN A 180 -14.09 -24.85 -17.65
CA ASN A 180 -14.36 -24.64 -19.08
C ASN A 180 -15.17 -23.39 -19.49
N LEU A 181 -14.75 -22.19 -19.09
CA LEU A 181 -15.38 -20.92 -19.47
C LEU A 181 -14.29 -19.85 -19.65
N ILE A 182 -14.52 -18.91 -20.58
CA ILE A 182 -13.59 -17.83 -21.02
C ILE A 182 -12.53 -18.25 -22.08
N ALA A 183 -12.62 -19.45 -22.69
CA ALA A 183 -11.76 -19.84 -23.82
C ALA A 183 -12.33 -19.47 -25.22
N SER A 184 -12.46 -18.17 -25.54
CA SER A 184 -12.73 -17.74 -26.94
C SER A 184 -12.40 -16.28 -27.32
N SER A 185 -12.02 -15.39 -26.39
CA SER A 185 -11.84 -13.95 -26.70
C SER A 185 -10.64 -13.24 -26.05
N LEU A 186 -9.96 -13.83 -25.05
CA LEU A 186 -8.78 -13.23 -24.43
C LEU A 186 -7.49 -13.63 -25.16
N LYS A 187 -6.54 -12.70 -25.27
CA LYS A 187 -5.22 -12.96 -25.86
C LYS A 187 -4.38 -13.82 -24.93
N PHE A 188 -3.55 -14.70 -25.50
CA PHE A 188 -2.71 -15.68 -24.79
C PHE A 188 -1.87 -15.11 -23.62
N THR A 189 -1.41 -13.86 -23.70
CA THR A 189 -0.64 -13.19 -22.63
C THR A 189 -1.50 -12.45 -21.61
N ASP A 190 -2.73 -12.09 -21.97
CA ASP A 190 -3.70 -11.44 -21.08
C ASP A 190 -4.40 -12.48 -20.20
N ASP A 191 -4.60 -13.69 -20.74
CA ASP A 191 -5.20 -14.83 -20.04
C ASP A 191 -4.33 -15.25 -18.85
N ARG A 192 -3.01 -15.47 -19.04
CA ARG A 192 -2.11 -15.91 -17.96
C ARG A 192 -2.09 -15.03 -16.70
N TYR A 193 -2.31 -13.71 -16.82
CA TYR A 193 -2.36 -12.82 -15.66
C TYR A 193 -3.70 -12.87 -14.94
N TYR A 194 -4.78 -13.08 -15.69
CA TYR A 194 -6.10 -13.29 -15.16
C TYR A 194 -6.17 -14.65 -14.42
N THR A 195 -5.69 -15.72 -15.04
CA THR A 195 -5.52 -17.04 -14.42
C THR A 195 -4.64 -16.97 -13.17
N HIS A 196 -3.47 -16.31 -13.23
CA HIS A 196 -2.61 -16.12 -12.05
C HIS A 196 -3.29 -15.33 -10.92
N PHE A 197 -4.15 -14.36 -11.24
CA PHE A 197 -4.95 -13.68 -10.22
C PHE A 197 -5.92 -14.65 -9.54
N ILE A 198 -6.69 -15.42 -10.32
CA ILE A 198 -7.65 -16.40 -9.80
C ILE A 198 -6.95 -17.49 -8.99
N ASP A 199 -5.84 -18.03 -9.50
CA ASP A 199 -5.23 -19.24 -8.95
C ASP A 199 -4.22 -18.99 -7.83
N GLN A 200 -3.65 -17.78 -7.72
CA GLN A 200 -2.59 -17.47 -6.75
C GLN A 200 -2.85 -16.20 -5.95
N VAL A 201 -3.17 -15.07 -6.60
CA VAL A 201 -3.32 -13.78 -5.87
C VAL A 201 -4.54 -13.78 -4.96
N SER A 202 -5.66 -14.34 -5.42
CA SER A 202 -6.93 -14.45 -4.67
C SER A 202 -6.78 -15.10 -3.28
N THR A 203 -5.88 -16.07 -3.14
CA THR A 203 -5.60 -16.82 -1.90
C THR A 203 -4.62 -16.13 -0.97
N LEU A 204 -3.89 -15.11 -1.47
CA LEU A 204 -3.11 -14.20 -0.64
C LEU A 204 -3.93 -12.99 -0.20
N LEU A 205 -4.93 -12.59 -0.99
CA LEU A 205 -5.89 -11.55 -0.63
C LEU A 205 -6.94 -12.03 0.38
N LEU A 206 -7.31 -13.32 0.35
CA LEU A 206 -8.17 -13.94 1.34
C LEU A 206 -7.58 -15.30 1.76
N ILE A 207 -7.01 -15.34 2.96
CA ILE A 207 -6.23 -16.47 3.48
C ILE A 207 -7.12 -17.66 3.87
N TYR A 208 -8.42 -17.41 4.09
CA TYR A 208 -9.37 -18.38 4.63
C TYR A 208 -10.42 -18.79 3.60
N ASP A 209 -10.06 -19.76 2.75
CA ASP A 209 -10.90 -20.35 1.70
C ASP A 209 -11.13 -21.84 2.01
N ASN A 210 -12.36 -22.27 2.31
CA ASN A 210 -12.68 -23.67 2.62
C ASN A 210 -14.17 -24.00 2.42
N ALA A 211 -14.57 -25.25 2.69
CA ALA A 211 -15.96 -25.70 2.53
C ALA A 211 -17.02 -24.82 3.24
N MET A 212 -16.64 -24.07 4.29
CA MET A 212 -17.53 -23.17 5.05
C MET A 212 -17.34 -21.68 4.67
N ASN A 213 -16.37 -21.34 3.83
CA ASN A 213 -15.97 -19.96 3.51
C ASN A 213 -15.56 -19.84 2.04
N SER A 214 -16.40 -19.22 1.22
CA SER A 214 -16.17 -19.06 -0.23
C SER A 214 -15.28 -17.85 -0.51
N ASN A 215 -14.20 -18.03 -1.27
CA ASN A 215 -13.37 -16.92 -1.75
C ASN A 215 -14.00 -16.22 -2.99
N PRO A 216 -14.57 -14.99 -2.86
CA PRO A 216 -15.35 -14.37 -3.92
C PRO A 216 -14.48 -13.90 -5.08
N TYR A 217 -13.18 -13.67 -4.84
CA TYR A 217 -12.21 -13.39 -5.90
C TYR A 217 -12.09 -14.56 -6.89
N ARG A 218 -12.40 -15.80 -6.46
CA ARG A 218 -12.46 -17.01 -7.30
C ARG A 218 -13.87 -17.33 -7.77
N SER A 219 -14.86 -17.28 -6.89
CA SER A 219 -16.21 -17.81 -7.16
C SER A 219 -17.19 -16.80 -7.78
N CYS A 220 -17.01 -15.49 -7.57
CA CYS A 220 -17.98 -14.47 -8.00
C CYS A 220 -17.38 -13.40 -8.91
N PHE A 221 -16.12 -13.01 -8.68
CA PHE A 221 -15.43 -11.97 -9.44
C PHE A 221 -15.32 -12.31 -10.94
N PRO A 222 -15.12 -13.58 -11.37
CA PRO A 222 -15.17 -13.93 -12.78
C PRO A 222 -16.49 -13.59 -13.47
N ASP A 223 -17.62 -13.69 -12.77
CA ASP A 223 -18.92 -13.38 -13.35
C ASP A 223 -19.12 -11.87 -13.58
N LEU A 224 -18.62 -11.04 -12.67
CA LEU A 224 -18.54 -9.60 -12.87
C LEU A 224 -17.55 -9.21 -13.97
N ALA A 225 -16.46 -9.97 -14.10
CA ALA A 225 -15.46 -9.76 -15.14
C ALA A 225 -16.02 -10.04 -16.56
N ARG A 226 -16.97 -10.98 -16.71
CA ARG A 226 -17.63 -11.27 -18.00
C ARG A 226 -18.33 -10.05 -18.62
N SER A 227 -18.79 -9.09 -17.82
CA SER A 227 -19.49 -7.87 -18.26
C SER A 227 -18.71 -6.57 -18.06
N SER A 228 -17.55 -6.58 -17.40
CA SER A 228 -16.76 -5.37 -17.10
C SER A 228 -15.29 -5.47 -17.53
N PRO A 229 -14.90 -4.75 -18.60
CA PRO A 229 -13.49 -4.64 -19.01
C PRO A 229 -12.59 -4.05 -17.92
N SER A 230 -13.12 -3.13 -17.10
CA SER A 230 -12.39 -2.54 -15.98
C SER A 230 -12.09 -3.57 -14.89
N MET A 231 -13.01 -4.50 -14.63
CA MET A 231 -12.85 -5.58 -13.66
C MET A 231 -11.79 -6.58 -14.12
N VAL A 232 -11.89 -7.07 -15.38
CA VAL A 232 -10.87 -7.94 -16.00
C VAL A 232 -9.49 -7.29 -15.95
N GLY A 233 -9.40 -6.01 -16.33
CA GLY A 233 -8.15 -5.27 -16.32
C GLY A 233 -7.56 -5.12 -14.91
N ALA A 234 -8.38 -4.94 -13.88
CA ALA A 234 -7.92 -4.81 -12.49
C ALA A 234 -7.35 -6.14 -11.96
N MET A 235 -8.03 -7.25 -12.24
CA MET A 235 -7.57 -8.60 -11.92
C MET A 235 -6.26 -8.93 -12.66
N GLN A 236 -6.18 -8.64 -13.96
CA GLN A 236 -4.94 -8.78 -14.75
C GLN A 236 -3.80 -7.91 -14.23
N ALA A 237 -4.07 -6.66 -13.83
CA ALA A 237 -3.06 -5.76 -13.29
C ALA A 237 -2.47 -6.30 -11.98
N LEU A 238 -3.30 -6.82 -11.07
CA LEU A 238 -2.87 -7.48 -9.83
C LEU A 238 -2.09 -8.77 -10.09
N GLY A 239 -2.55 -9.63 -11.00
CA GLY A 239 -1.84 -10.85 -11.39
C GLY A 239 -0.45 -10.57 -11.98
N ALA A 240 -0.35 -9.56 -12.86
CA ALA A 240 0.91 -9.12 -13.43
C ALA A 240 1.83 -8.45 -12.39
N LEU A 241 1.29 -7.65 -11.47
CA LEU A 241 2.05 -7.00 -10.41
C LEU A 241 2.64 -8.02 -9.43
N HIS A 242 1.85 -9.02 -9.01
CA HIS A 242 2.33 -10.09 -8.16
C HIS A 242 3.51 -10.83 -8.81
N LEU A 243 3.35 -11.27 -10.07
CA LEU A 243 4.46 -11.89 -10.81
C LEU A 243 5.68 -10.97 -10.94
N ALA A 244 5.49 -9.67 -11.13
CA ALA A 244 6.61 -8.70 -11.12
C ALA A 244 7.28 -8.54 -9.75
N ASN A 245 6.58 -8.86 -8.66
CA ASN A 245 7.13 -8.79 -7.32
C ASN A 245 7.80 -10.10 -6.86
N THR A 246 7.39 -11.25 -7.41
CA THR A 246 7.92 -12.58 -7.08
C THR A 246 8.82 -13.20 -8.16
N THR A 247 9.21 -12.44 -9.19
CA THR A 247 10.17 -12.88 -10.21
C THR A 247 11.33 -11.88 -10.33
N ASP A 248 12.47 -12.38 -10.81
CA ASP A 248 13.69 -11.61 -11.01
C ASP A 248 14.06 -11.42 -12.49
N GLY A 249 15.12 -10.65 -12.73
CA GLY A 249 15.73 -10.50 -14.05
C GLY A 249 14.85 -9.77 -15.08
N PRO A 250 14.99 -10.08 -16.38
CA PRO A 250 14.23 -9.40 -17.44
C PRO A 250 12.72 -9.63 -17.36
N SER A 251 12.27 -10.83 -16.97
CA SER A 251 10.86 -11.21 -16.88
C SER A 251 10.07 -10.31 -15.94
N ARG A 252 10.67 -9.96 -14.79
CA ARG A 252 10.14 -8.98 -13.84
C ARG A 252 9.70 -7.68 -14.52
N ASN A 253 10.56 -7.13 -15.38
CA ASN A 253 10.29 -5.83 -16.03
C ASN A 253 9.13 -5.95 -17.02
N THR A 254 9.02 -7.06 -17.74
CA THR A 254 7.88 -7.36 -18.62
C THR A 254 6.58 -7.46 -17.83
N HIS A 255 6.57 -8.18 -16.72
CA HIS A 255 5.40 -8.30 -15.83
C HIS A 255 5.00 -6.94 -15.25
N PHE A 256 5.97 -6.14 -14.79
CA PHE A 256 5.71 -4.80 -14.26
C PHE A 256 5.14 -3.85 -15.31
N GLN A 257 5.67 -3.86 -16.54
CA GLN A 257 5.14 -3.06 -17.66
C GLN A 257 3.69 -3.43 -17.98
N GLN A 258 3.36 -4.73 -18.00
CA GLN A 258 1.99 -5.18 -18.22
C GLN A 258 1.06 -4.76 -17.07
N ALA A 259 1.50 -4.91 -15.82
CA ALA A 259 0.76 -4.43 -14.65
C ALA A 259 0.44 -2.94 -14.73
N MET A 260 1.42 -2.11 -15.11
CA MET A 260 1.22 -0.65 -15.26
C MET A 260 0.33 -0.30 -16.46
N SER A 261 0.41 -1.03 -17.58
CA SER A 261 -0.48 -0.82 -18.74
C SER A 261 -1.93 -1.09 -18.35
N LYS A 262 -2.20 -2.28 -17.81
CA LYS A 262 -3.55 -2.69 -17.38
C LYS A 262 -4.11 -1.77 -16.30
N TYR A 263 -3.32 -1.41 -15.29
CA TYR A 263 -3.71 -0.41 -14.30
C TYR A 263 -4.09 0.93 -14.95
N GLY A 264 -3.28 1.44 -15.89
CA GLY A 264 -3.54 2.69 -16.60
C GLY A 264 -4.79 2.65 -17.48
N GLU A 265 -5.06 1.51 -18.13
CA GLU A 265 -6.26 1.24 -18.91
C GLU A 265 -7.51 1.25 -18.02
N VAL A 266 -7.50 0.51 -16.89
CA VAL A 266 -8.59 0.49 -15.91
C VAL A 266 -8.86 1.88 -15.35
N VAL A 267 -7.82 2.59 -14.92
CA VAL A 267 -7.92 3.97 -14.40
C VAL A 267 -8.55 4.93 -15.41
N LYS A 268 -8.32 4.72 -16.71
CA LYS A 268 -8.96 5.50 -17.77
C LYS A 268 -10.44 5.10 -17.95
N LEU A 269 -10.72 3.81 -18.16
CA LEU A 269 -12.08 3.29 -18.36
C LEU A 269 -13.00 3.66 -17.19
N PHE A 270 -12.50 3.48 -15.96
CA PHE A 270 -13.21 3.82 -14.74
C PHE A 270 -13.49 5.33 -14.61
N ARG A 271 -12.55 6.18 -15.03
CA ARG A 271 -12.76 7.63 -15.07
C ARG A 271 -13.81 8.03 -16.09
N ASP A 272 -13.74 7.46 -17.30
CA ASP A 272 -14.69 7.75 -18.37
C ASP A 272 -16.12 7.36 -17.93
N ARG A 273 -16.28 6.17 -17.31
CA ARG A 273 -17.51 5.72 -16.61
C ARG A 273 -17.98 6.69 -15.52
N TYR A 274 -17.10 7.06 -14.60
CA TYR A 274 -17.43 7.98 -13.49
C TYR A 274 -17.90 9.35 -13.98
N THR A 275 -17.40 9.82 -15.13
CA THR A 275 -17.83 11.10 -15.73
C THR A 275 -19.11 11.04 -16.55
N GLN A 276 -19.65 9.83 -16.82
CA GLN A 276 -20.86 9.62 -17.62
C GLN A 276 -21.90 8.85 -16.78
N PRO A 277 -22.57 9.52 -15.82
CA PRO A 277 -23.44 8.86 -14.84
C PRO A 277 -24.76 8.31 -15.39
N SER A 278 -25.01 8.36 -16.71
CA SER A 278 -26.28 7.98 -17.35
C SER A 278 -26.70 6.52 -17.15
N GLU A 279 -25.80 5.66 -16.68
CA GLU A 279 -26.12 4.26 -16.34
C GLU A 279 -25.96 3.94 -14.84
N GLY A 280 -25.54 4.91 -14.00
CA GLY A 280 -25.19 4.68 -12.60
C GLY A 280 -23.92 3.83 -12.40
N LEU A 281 -23.36 3.88 -11.18
CA LEU A 281 -22.25 3.04 -10.73
C LEU A 281 -22.80 1.92 -9.83
N GLY A 282 -22.30 0.70 -10.00
CA GLY A 282 -22.80 -0.48 -9.28
C GLY A 282 -21.73 -1.24 -8.49
N MET A 283 -22.08 -2.42 -7.98
CA MET A 283 -21.19 -3.30 -7.21
C MET A 283 -19.93 -3.71 -7.98
N THR A 284 -20.02 -3.81 -9.31
CA THR A 284 -18.85 -4.10 -10.16
C THR A 284 -17.86 -2.94 -10.17
N ASP A 285 -18.34 -1.70 -10.19
CA ASP A 285 -17.50 -0.50 -10.09
C ASP A 285 -16.87 -0.41 -8.69
N PHE A 286 -17.64 -0.73 -7.64
CA PHE A 286 -17.17 -0.77 -6.26
C PHE A 286 -16.06 -1.81 -6.06
N ALA A 287 -16.27 -3.05 -6.53
CA ALA A 287 -15.27 -4.13 -6.51
C ALA A 287 -14.01 -3.77 -7.30
N THR A 288 -14.15 -3.19 -8.50
CA THR A 288 -13.02 -2.72 -9.32
C THR A 288 -12.19 -1.67 -8.55
N CYS A 289 -12.85 -0.73 -7.88
CA CYS A 289 -12.17 0.31 -7.11
C CYS A 289 -11.42 -0.25 -5.88
N LEU A 290 -11.97 -1.26 -5.21
CA LEU A 290 -11.30 -1.96 -4.11
C LEU A 290 -10.10 -2.79 -4.60
N LEU A 291 -10.18 -3.43 -5.78
CA LEU A 291 -9.02 -4.06 -6.41
C LEU A 291 -7.89 -3.06 -6.72
N LEU A 292 -8.23 -1.83 -7.12
CA LEU A 292 -7.23 -0.77 -7.30
C LEU A 292 -6.58 -0.31 -5.97
N CYS A 293 -7.31 -0.37 -4.84
CA CYS A 293 -6.71 -0.16 -3.52
C CYS A 293 -5.70 -1.26 -3.19
N LEU A 294 -6.06 -2.53 -3.42
CA LEU A 294 -5.19 -3.70 -3.19
C LEU A 294 -3.96 -3.70 -4.12
N PHE A 295 -4.08 -3.19 -5.34
CA PHE A 295 -2.96 -3.00 -6.26
C PHE A 295 -1.94 -2.00 -5.69
N GLU A 296 -2.40 -0.84 -5.24
CA GLU A 296 -1.53 0.19 -4.65
C GLU A 296 -0.95 -0.26 -3.29
N MET A 297 -1.62 -1.15 -2.56
CA MET A 297 -1.06 -1.83 -1.38
C MET A 297 0.09 -2.78 -1.75
N MET A 298 -0.13 -3.65 -2.73
CA MET A 298 0.85 -4.65 -3.20
C MET A 298 2.08 -4.00 -3.85
N ASP A 299 1.90 -2.91 -4.59
CA ASP A 299 2.99 -2.13 -5.18
C ASP A 299 3.68 -1.21 -4.15
N SER A 300 2.89 -0.65 -3.24
CA SER A 300 3.24 0.24 -2.14
C SER A 300 4.00 1.52 -2.51
N GLN A 301 4.40 1.75 -3.76
CA GLN A 301 5.33 2.84 -4.12
C GLN A 301 4.75 4.22 -3.79
N GLN A 302 3.43 4.40 -3.94
CA GLN A 302 2.74 5.69 -3.79
C GLN A 302 1.54 5.59 -2.84
N GLN A 303 1.06 6.72 -2.33
CA GLN A 303 -0.13 6.80 -1.47
C GLN A 303 -1.44 6.89 -2.27
N ASN A 304 -1.47 6.40 -3.52
CA ASN A 304 -2.64 6.50 -4.40
C ASN A 304 -3.82 5.65 -3.90
N TRP A 305 -3.57 4.65 -3.05
CA TRP A 305 -4.61 3.89 -2.35
C TRP A 305 -5.60 4.83 -1.64
N LYS A 306 -5.15 5.97 -1.08
CA LYS A 306 -6.02 7.01 -0.48
C LYS A 306 -7.03 7.60 -1.47
N VAL A 307 -6.68 7.65 -2.75
CA VAL A 307 -7.52 8.22 -3.81
C VAL A 307 -8.56 7.20 -4.24
N HIS A 308 -8.15 5.94 -4.45
CA HIS A 308 -9.06 4.84 -4.76
C HIS A 308 -10.03 4.59 -3.61
N LEU A 309 -9.58 4.60 -2.35
CA LEU A 309 -10.42 4.44 -1.16
C LEU A 309 -11.49 5.55 -1.06
N LYS A 310 -11.11 6.81 -1.35
CA LYS A 310 -12.08 7.92 -1.46
C LYS A 310 -13.05 7.79 -2.64
N GLY A 311 -12.62 7.15 -3.73
CA GLY A 311 -13.48 6.77 -4.85
C GLY A 311 -14.46 5.66 -4.47
N ALA A 312 -13.99 4.62 -3.78
CA ALA A 312 -14.80 3.51 -3.28
C ALA A 312 -15.90 4.01 -2.33
N ARG A 313 -15.58 4.94 -1.43
CA ARG A 313 -16.58 5.68 -0.64
C ARG A 313 -17.62 6.40 -1.50
N ALA A 314 -17.20 7.08 -2.57
CA ALA A 314 -18.15 7.82 -3.40
C ALA A 314 -19.16 6.87 -4.08
N ILE A 315 -18.71 5.69 -4.52
CA ILE A 315 -19.57 4.63 -5.06
C ILE A 315 -20.48 4.07 -3.96
N TYR A 316 -19.93 3.75 -2.79
CA TYR A 316 -20.68 3.30 -1.61
C TYR A 316 -21.82 4.27 -1.25
N ASN A 317 -21.54 5.58 -1.19
CA ASN A 317 -22.56 6.59 -0.94
C ASN A 317 -23.64 6.61 -2.03
N LEU A 318 -23.29 6.49 -3.31
CA LEU A 318 -24.24 6.46 -4.41
C LEU A 318 -25.17 5.24 -4.36
N ILE A 319 -24.67 4.07 -3.96
CA ILE A 319 -25.46 2.84 -3.85
C ILE A 319 -26.41 2.92 -2.64
N PHE A 320 -25.88 3.22 -1.45
CA PHE A 320 -26.65 3.08 -0.21
C PHE A 320 -27.41 4.35 0.20
N PHE A 321 -26.89 5.54 -0.11
CA PHE A 321 -27.39 6.85 0.33
C PHE A 321 -27.53 7.85 -0.84
N PRO A 322 -28.39 7.59 -1.83
CA PRO A 322 -28.59 8.49 -2.97
C PRO A 322 -29.25 9.81 -2.55
N PRO A 323 -29.19 10.86 -3.41
CA PRO A 323 -29.95 12.08 -3.22
C PRO A 323 -31.46 11.81 -3.18
N SER A 324 -32.18 12.53 -2.31
CA SER A 324 -33.62 12.35 -2.08
C SER A 324 -34.55 12.84 -3.21
N ASP A 325 -34.00 13.47 -4.24
CA ASP A 325 -34.78 14.10 -5.33
C ASP A 325 -35.02 13.17 -6.54
N ASP A 326 -34.44 11.97 -6.56
CA ASP A 326 -34.50 11.06 -7.72
C ASP A 326 -35.78 10.21 -7.69
N SER A 327 -36.88 10.76 -8.21
CA SER A 327 -38.20 10.12 -8.21
C SER A 327 -38.41 9.09 -9.34
N ASP A 328 -37.34 8.59 -9.95
CA ASP A 328 -37.43 7.61 -11.05
C ASP A 328 -37.49 6.18 -10.51
N CYS A 329 -38.65 5.55 -10.72
CA CYS A 329 -38.93 4.18 -10.34
C CYS A 329 -37.93 3.17 -10.93
N ALA A 330 -37.39 3.42 -12.13
CA ALA A 330 -36.42 2.53 -12.77
C ALA A 330 -35.01 2.64 -12.15
N LEU A 331 -34.63 3.83 -11.69
CA LEU A 331 -33.37 4.04 -10.96
C LEU A 331 -33.44 3.41 -9.56
N GLU A 332 -34.57 3.55 -8.86
CA GLU A 332 -34.76 2.92 -7.55
C GLU A 332 -34.84 1.39 -7.62
N GLU A 333 -35.48 0.81 -8.65
CA GLU A 333 -35.46 -0.65 -8.88
C GLU A 333 -34.03 -1.16 -9.10
N LYS A 334 -33.25 -0.48 -9.96
CA LYS A 334 -31.84 -0.81 -10.18
C LYS A 334 -31.02 -0.69 -8.90
N ARG A 335 -31.23 0.36 -8.11
CA ARG A 335 -30.57 0.55 -6.81
C ARG A 335 -30.93 -0.56 -5.82
N LEU A 336 -32.18 -1.01 -5.80
CA LEU A 336 -32.62 -2.11 -4.93
C LEU A 336 -31.92 -3.43 -5.29
N VAL A 337 -31.67 -3.68 -6.58
CA VAL A 337 -30.86 -4.83 -7.04
C VAL A 337 -29.42 -4.72 -6.56
N GLU A 338 -28.76 -3.56 -6.75
CA GLU A 338 -27.39 -3.34 -6.27
C GLU A 338 -27.30 -3.44 -4.73
N THR A 339 -28.27 -2.90 -4.01
CA THR A 339 -28.33 -2.91 -2.53
C THR A 339 -28.60 -4.30 -1.95
N ASN A 340 -29.21 -5.21 -2.71
CA ASN A 340 -29.41 -6.62 -2.32
C ASN A 340 -28.42 -7.58 -3.01
N HIS A 341 -27.38 -7.07 -3.67
CA HIS A 341 -26.41 -7.89 -4.39
C HIS A 341 -25.64 -8.80 -3.41
N PRO A 342 -25.43 -10.11 -3.73
CA PRO A 342 -24.79 -11.06 -2.81
C PRO A 342 -23.43 -10.62 -2.26
N LEU A 343 -22.61 -9.98 -3.11
CA LEU A 343 -21.28 -9.47 -2.70
C LEU A 343 -21.32 -8.28 -1.73
N ARG A 344 -22.47 -7.69 -1.41
CA ARG A 344 -22.57 -6.48 -0.58
C ARG A 344 -21.77 -6.61 0.72
N SER A 345 -22.06 -7.64 1.50
CA SER A 345 -21.48 -7.82 2.84
C SER A 345 -19.96 -7.93 2.79
N PHE A 346 -19.44 -8.70 1.82
CA PHE A 346 -18.02 -8.85 1.53
C PHE A 346 -17.36 -7.52 1.10
N LEU A 347 -17.92 -6.82 0.10
CA LEU A 347 -17.32 -5.59 -0.43
C LEU A 347 -17.35 -4.44 0.59
N VAL A 348 -18.40 -4.35 1.41
CA VAL A 348 -18.48 -3.39 2.52
C VAL A 348 -17.45 -3.73 3.61
N SER A 349 -17.26 -5.01 3.93
CA SER A 349 -16.25 -5.46 4.92
C SER A 349 -14.81 -5.28 4.43
N LEU A 350 -14.57 -5.47 3.14
CA LEU A 350 -13.29 -5.14 2.49
C LEU A 350 -13.03 -3.63 2.49
N LEU A 351 -14.07 -2.81 2.24
CA LEU A 351 -13.95 -1.36 2.36
C LEU A 351 -13.61 -0.96 3.81
N SER A 352 -14.31 -1.47 4.82
CA SER A 352 -14.03 -1.12 6.24
C SER A 352 -12.66 -1.57 6.71
N TYR A 353 -12.20 -2.74 6.27
CA TYR A 353 -10.86 -3.21 6.57
C TYR A 353 -9.77 -2.28 6.00
N LEU A 354 -9.86 -1.94 4.70
CA LEU A 354 -8.91 -1.02 4.06
C LEU A 354 -9.02 0.41 4.59
N ASP A 355 -10.22 0.83 5.03
CA ASP A 355 -10.45 2.17 5.59
C ASP A 355 -9.85 2.32 6.98
N VAL A 356 -10.13 1.39 7.90
CA VAL A 356 -9.56 1.40 9.26
C VAL A 356 -8.03 1.25 9.22
N ALA A 357 -7.51 0.36 8.37
CA ALA A 357 -6.07 0.21 8.15
C ALA A 357 -5.43 1.51 7.61
N GLY A 358 -6.07 2.15 6.65
CA GLY A 358 -5.64 3.43 6.10
C GLY A 358 -5.68 4.56 7.13
N ALA A 359 -6.70 4.57 7.99
CA ALA A 359 -6.88 5.53 9.07
C ALA A 359 -5.83 5.39 10.17
N CYS A 360 -5.44 4.16 10.54
CA CYS A 360 -4.34 3.93 11.50
C CYS A 360 -2.98 4.37 10.93
N ALA A 361 -2.78 4.22 9.62
CA ALA A 361 -1.51 4.55 8.97
C ALA A 361 -1.31 6.04 8.65
N THR A 362 -2.37 6.88 8.64
CA THR A 362 -2.33 8.20 7.99
C THR A 362 -3.19 9.28 8.65
N PRO A 363 -2.83 10.58 8.48
CA PRO A 363 -3.65 11.66 8.97
C PRO A 363 -4.93 11.80 8.13
N GLY A 364 -6.08 11.80 8.80
CA GLY A 364 -7.38 12.06 8.16
C GLY A 364 -8.59 11.36 8.78
N GLY A 365 -8.39 10.30 9.57
CA GLY A 365 -9.47 9.41 9.98
C GLY A 365 -9.91 8.46 8.86
N THR A 366 -10.98 7.70 9.11
CA THR A 366 -11.64 6.88 8.08
C THR A 366 -12.28 7.76 7.00
N VAL A 367 -12.42 7.24 5.78
CA VAL A 367 -13.08 7.95 4.69
C VAL A 367 -14.60 7.90 4.84
N VAL A 368 -15.16 6.79 5.33
CA VAL A 368 -16.56 6.67 5.77
C VAL A 368 -16.61 6.82 7.29
N GLU A 369 -17.55 7.63 7.79
CA GLU A 369 -17.73 7.83 9.23
C GLU A 369 -18.68 6.77 9.83
N GLY A 370 -18.43 6.38 11.08
CA GLY A 370 -19.23 5.40 11.81
C GLY A 370 -18.95 3.93 11.45
N ASN A 371 -19.77 3.04 11.99
CA ASN A 371 -19.59 1.59 12.00
C ASN A 371 -20.44 0.86 10.95
N TYR A 372 -20.45 1.39 9.72
CA TYR A 372 -21.32 0.96 8.62
C TYR A 372 -21.22 -0.52 8.23
N TRP A 373 -20.11 -1.18 8.54
CA TRP A 373 -19.94 -2.63 8.35
C TRP A 373 -20.84 -3.46 9.27
N LYS A 374 -21.27 -2.94 10.43
CA LYS A 374 -22.22 -3.64 11.32
C LYS A 374 -23.61 -3.76 10.71
N THR A 375 -24.02 -2.82 9.86
CA THR A 375 -25.35 -2.81 9.23
C THR A 375 -25.33 -3.34 7.80
N LEU A 376 -24.32 -2.99 7.00
CA LEU A 376 -24.23 -3.32 5.58
C LEU A 376 -23.18 -4.40 5.25
N GLY A 377 -22.26 -4.69 6.18
CA GLY A 377 -21.15 -5.65 6.00
C GLY A 377 -21.42 -7.07 6.48
N GLY A 378 -22.67 -7.42 6.82
CA GLY A 378 -23.02 -8.78 7.28
C GLY A 378 -22.40 -9.20 8.61
N GLY A 379 -21.92 -8.24 9.42
CA GLY A 379 -21.19 -8.55 10.66
C GLY A 379 -19.70 -8.83 10.45
N TRP A 380 -19.09 -8.26 9.41
CA TRP A 380 -17.66 -8.37 9.04
C TRP A 380 -17.29 -9.67 8.31
N GLU A 381 -17.82 -9.82 7.09
CA GLU A 381 -17.52 -10.93 6.17
C GLU A 381 -16.24 -10.68 5.34
N TYR A 382 -15.14 -10.35 6.02
CA TYR A 382 -13.80 -10.26 5.43
C TYR A 382 -12.73 -10.74 6.41
N ASN A 383 -11.63 -11.35 5.93
CA ASN A 383 -10.51 -11.87 6.74
C ASN A 383 -10.84 -12.87 7.88
N LEU A 384 -12.12 -13.14 8.17
CA LEU A 384 -12.59 -14.08 9.19
C LEU A 384 -13.66 -15.02 8.58
N GLY A 385 -13.57 -15.23 7.26
CA GLY A 385 -14.51 -16.07 6.52
C GLY A 385 -15.72 -15.33 5.94
N ILE A 386 -16.41 -16.01 5.02
CA ILE A 386 -17.48 -15.44 4.17
C ILE A 386 -18.57 -16.50 3.99
N PRO A 387 -19.42 -16.69 5.02
CA PRO A 387 -20.43 -17.74 5.05
C PRO A 387 -21.62 -17.45 4.13
N SER A 388 -21.96 -16.16 3.91
CA SER A 388 -23.08 -15.70 3.08
C SER A 388 -23.02 -16.13 1.61
N LEU A 389 -21.81 -16.42 1.12
CA LEU A 389 -21.51 -16.85 -0.25
C LEU A 389 -21.10 -18.33 -0.31
N SER A 390 -21.22 -19.06 0.80
CA SER A 390 -21.00 -20.50 0.82
C SER A 390 -22.24 -21.22 0.24
N ALA A 391 -22.01 -22.20 -0.64
CA ALA A 391 -23.11 -22.92 -1.31
C ALA A 391 -23.76 -24.00 -0.41
N GLY A 392 -23.22 -24.24 0.78
CA GLY A 392 -23.69 -25.25 1.71
C GLY A 392 -24.71 -24.69 2.70
N SER A 393 -25.83 -25.40 2.87
CA SER A 393 -26.89 -25.09 3.87
C SER A 393 -26.46 -25.29 5.34
N MET A 394 -25.17 -25.26 5.65
CA MET A 394 -24.67 -25.39 7.01
C MET A 394 -24.82 -24.05 7.74
N PRO A 395 -25.39 -24.02 8.96
CA PRO A 395 -25.42 -22.80 9.75
C PRO A 395 -23.99 -22.34 10.04
N ASP A 396 -23.77 -21.03 9.90
CA ASP A 396 -22.47 -20.41 10.19
C ASP A 396 -22.03 -20.72 11.63
N ASN A 397 -20.73 -20.93 11.81
CA ASN A 397 -20.19 -21.42 13.07
C ASN A 397 -20.41 -20.35 14.16
N PRO A 398 -21.17 -20.63 15.23
CA PRO A 398 -21.54 -19.62 16.23
C PRO A 398 -20.32 -18.96 16.88
N ARG A 399 -19.21 -19.70 17.01
CA ARG A 399 -17.95 -19.16 17.54
C ARG A 399 -17.21 -18.26 16.53
N LEU A 400 -17.36 -18.49 15.22
CA LEU A 400 -16.84 -17.55 14.22
C LEU A 400 -17.67 -16.26 14.17
N ILE A 401 -19.00 -16.35 14.37
CA ILE A 401 -19.86 -15.15 14.55
C ILE A 401 -19.40 -14.34 15.77
N GLU A 402 -19.16 -15.00 16.91
CA GLU A 402 -18.61 -14.37 18.11
C GLU A 402 -17.25 -13.68 17.85
N LEU A 403 -16.32 -14.33 17.14
CA LEU A 403 -15.02 -13.75 16.80
C LEU A 403 -15.12 -12.59 15.80
N ARG A 404 -16.02 -12.66 14.80
CA ARG A 404 -16.28 -11.53 13.88
C ARG A 404 -16.90 -10.33 14.60
N SER A 405 -17.78 -10.58 15.58
CA SER A 405 -18.34 -9.54 16.45
C SER A 405 -17.24 -8.88 17.30
N ALA A 406 -16.36 -9.67 17.91
CA ALA A 406 -15.22 -9.16 18.67
C ALA A 406 -14.27 -8.32 17.78
N TRP A 407 -13.92 -8.82 16.60
CA TRP A 407 -13.11 -8.10 15.62
C TRP A 407 -13.75 -6.78 15.16
N SER A 408 -15.06 -6.80 14.86
CA SER A 408 -15.82 -5.60 14.50
C SER A 408 -15.74 -4.52 15.60
N GLY A 409 -15.81 -4.91 16.88
CA GLY A 409 -15.60 -4.01 18.01
C GLY A 409 -14.15 -3.49 18.15
N MET A 410 -13.15 -4.31 17.81
CA MET A 410 -11.74 -3.88 17.80
C MET A 410 -11.49 -2.81 16.71
N MET A 411 -12.05 -3.01 15.52
CA MET A 411 -11.94 -2.09 14.39
C MET A 411 -12.63 -0.74 14.66
N GLU A 412 -13.74 -0.71 15.43
CA GLU A 412 -14.34 0.55 15.91
C GLU A 412 -13.36 1.35 16.78
N VAL A 413 -12.69 0.69 17.74
CA VAL A 413 -11.72 1.35 18.63
C VAL A 413 -10.51 1.87 17.85
N GLN A 414 -10.05 1.14 16.82
CA GLN A 414 -9.00 1.62 15.91
C GLN A 414 -9.42 2.88 15.12
N ALA A 415 -10.65 2.92 14.60
CA ALA A 415 -11.20 4.11 13.94
C ALA A 415 -11.28 5.33 14.88
N GLU A 416 -11.56 5.09 16.17
CA GLU A 416 -11.58 6.12 17.21
C GLU A 416 -10.18 6.61 17.59
N ILE A 417 -9.17 5.73 17.65
CA ILE A 417 -7.77 6.13 17.82
C ILE A 417 -7.32 7.02 16.67
N SER A 418 -7.70 6.70 15.43
CA SER A 418 -7.40 7.56 14.27
C SER A 418 -8.15 8.90 14.31
N THR A 419 -9.42 8.89 14.76
CA THR A 419 -10.21 10.11 15.00
C THR A 419 -9.54 11.01 16.06
N PHE A 420 -9.11 10.42 17.18
CA PHE A 420 -8.32 11.11 18.20
C PHE A 420 -7.01 11.66 17.61
N ALA A 421 -6.24 10.86 16.87
CA ALA A 421 -4.99 11.29 16.24
C ALA A 421 -5.17 12.51 15.31
N ARG A 422 -6.25 12.52 14.50
CA ARG A 422 -6.60 13.61 13.58
C ARG A 422 -6.88 14.91 14.33
N ASP A 423 -7.66 14.83 15.40
CA ASP A 423 -8.20 15.99 16.10
C ASP A 423 -7.32 16.47 17.26
N LYS A 424 -6.42 15.61 17.76
CA LYS A 424 -5.50 15.83 18.90
C LYS A 424 -4.75 17.17 18.83
N GLN A 425 -4.29 17.60 17.65
CA GLN A 425 -3.58 18.87 17.47
C GLN A 425 -4.42 20.11 17.82
N TRP A 426 -5.76 19.99 17.82
CA TRP A 426 -6.71 21.06 18.12
C TRP A 426 -7.29 20.97 19.55
N MET A 427 -6.89 19.96 20.32
CA MET A 427 -7.37 19.70 21.68
C MET A 427 -6.41 20.25 22.74
N ALA A 428 -6.93 20.75 23.86
CA ALA A 428 -6.13 21.05 25.04
C ALA A 428 -5.55 19.76 25.68
N PRO A 429 -4.38 19.79 26.35
CA PRO A 429 -3.74 18.59 26.91
C PRO A 429 -4.65 17.79 27.85
N GLU A 430 -5.45 18.47 28.67
CA GLU A 430 -6.38 17.86 29.61
C GLU A 430 -7.50 17.10 28.89
N HIS A 431 -7.98 17.64 27.76
CA HIS A 431 -9.00 17.00 26.94
C HIS A 431 -8.42 15.80 26.15
N GLN A 432 -7.20 15.93 25.63
CA GLN A 432 -6.47 14.81 25.04
C GLN A 432 -6.30 13.65 26.05
N ASP A 433 -6.03 13.95 27.32
CA ASP A 433 -5.92 12.94 28.39
C ASP A 433 -7.26 12.30 28.75
N MET A 434 -8.37 13.06 28.68
CA MET A 434 -9.71 12.51 28.83
C MET A 434 -10.06 11.53 27.70
N VAL A 435 -9.83 11.93 26.44
CA VAL A 435 -10.08 11.08 25.26
C VAL A 435 -9.21 9.83 25.28
N TYR A 436 -7.92 9.96 25.61
CA TYR A 436 -7.02 8.81 25.80
C TYR A 436 -7.55 7.82 26.85
N LYS A 437 -7.99 8.31 28.02
CA LYS A 437 -8.51 7.47 29.10
C LYS A 437 -9.83 6.79 28.74
N ASP A 438 -10.70 7.48 28.00
CA ASP A 438 -11.97 6.90 27.52
C ASP A 438 -11.71 5.74 26.54
N ILE A 439 -10.88 5.95 25.52
CA ILE A 439 -10.51 4.90 24.55
C ILE A 439 -9.79 3.74 25.24
N PHE A 440 -8.89 4.02 26.20
CA PHE A 440 -8.23 2.97 26.99
C PHE A 440 -9.23 2.15 27.80
N HIS A 441 -10.18 2.81 28.48
CA HIS A 441 -11.24 2.14 29.24
C HIS A 441 -12.15 1.30 28.32
N ARG A 442 -12.41 1.76 27.09
CA ARG A 442 -13.14 0.99 26.08
C ARG A 442 -12.41 -0.27 25.63
N LEU A 443 -11.08 -0.25 25.50
CA LEU A 443 -10.30 -1.48 25.25
C LEU A 443 -10.40 -2.47 26.42
N VAL A 444 -10.41 -1.98 27.66
CA VAL A 444 -10.61 -2.82 28.87
C VAL A 444 -12.00 -3.43 28.89
N ILE A 445 -13.06 -2.66 28.59
CA ILE A 445 -14.43 -3.18 28.45
C ILE A 445 -14.50 -4.21 27.33
N TRP A 446 -13.92 -3.91 26.16
CA TRP A 446 -13.88 -4.83 25.03
C TRP A 446 -13.28 -6.17 25.45
N ARG A 447 -12.11 -6.15 26.13
CA ARG A 447 -11.45 -7.37 26.60
C ARG A 447 -12.33 -8.17 27.56
N ALA A 448 -12.97 -7.51 28.53
CA ALA A 448 -13.90 -8.14 29.46
C ALA A 448 -15.15 -8.75 28.78
N SER A 449 -15.53 -8.24 27.61
CA SER A 449 -16.65 -8.75 26.80
C SER A 449 -16.25 -9.79 25.74
N THR A 450 -14.98 -10.19 25.66
CA THR A 450 -14.52 -11.12 24.61
C THR A 450 -15.13 -12.53 24.75
N PRO A 451 -15.31 -13.26 23.64
CA PRO A 451 -15.68 -14.67 23.65
C PRO A 451 -14.75 -15.55 24.49
N ILE A 452 -15.27 -16.67 25.01
CA ILE A 452 -14.55 -17.61 25.88
C ILE A 452 -13.21 -18.08 25.25
N SER A 453 -13.18 -18.26 23.93
CA SER A 453 -11.97 -18.64 23.19
C SER A 453 -10.82 -17.64 23.35
N LEU A 454 -11.11 -16.33 23.36
CA LEU A 454 -10.14 -15.25 23.59
C LEU A 454 -9.75 -15.13 25.06
N GLN A 455 -10.70 -15.33 25.98
CA GLN A 455 -10.42 -15.35 27.42
C GLN A 455 -9.43 -16.47 27.76
N VAL A 456 -9.75 -17.71 27.37
CA VAL A 456 -8.90 -18.90 27.60
C VAL A 456 -7.50 -18.70 27.02
N LEU A 457 -7.37 -18.26 25.76
CA LEU A 457 -6.03 -18.04 25.19
C LEU A 457 -5.23 -17.00 25.98
N GLY A 458 -5.88 -15.94 26.47
CA GLY A 458 -5.24 -14.86 27.22
C GLY A 458 -4.61 -15.29 28.54
N ASP A 459 -5.25 -16.24 29.22
CA ASP A 459 -4.80 -16.76 30.52
C ASP A 459 -3.76 -17.87 30.38
N MET A 460 -3.61 -18.46 29.17
CA MET A 460 -2.62 -19.50 28.88
C MET A 460 -1.19 -18.99 28.68
N GLU A 461 -0.23 -19.81 29.12
CA GLU A 461 1.16 -19.72 28.69
C GLU A 461 1.27 -20.25 27.24
N LEU A 462 2.02 -19.55 26.38
CA LEU A 462 2.11 -19.87 24.95
C LEU A 462 3.20 -20.90 24.65
N ASP A 463 3.33 -21.92 25.50
CA ASP A 463 4.19 -23.08 25.23
C ASP A 463 3.46 -24.12 24.36
N ASP A 464 4.19 -25.12 23.86
CA ASP A 464 3.64 -26.08 22.91
C ASP A 464 2.73 -27.13 23.58
N ASP A 465 2.89 -27.37 24.89
CA ASP A 465 2.09 -28.33 25.65
C ASP A 465 0.72 -27.73 25.98
N GLU A 466 0.66 -26.51 26.54
CA GLU A 466 -0.62 -25.82 26.79
C GLU A 466 -1.39 -25.56 25.49
N LEU A 467 -0.73 -25.07 24.43
CA LEU A 467 -1.39 -24.82 23.15
C LEU A 467 -1.98 -26.09 22.52
N SER A 468 -1.40 -27.27 22.78
CA SER A 468 -1.96 -28.55 22.32
C SER A 468 -3.29 -28.92 23.02
N HIS A 469 -3.53 -28.37 24.22
CA HIS A 469 -4.74 -28.56 25.01
C HIS A 469 -5.79 -27.45 24.78
N PHE A 470 -5.54 -26.49 23.88
CA PHE A 470 -6.49 -25.42 23.59
C PHE A 470 -7.85 -26.00 23.14
N PRO A 471 -8.98 -25.65 23.76
CA PRO A 471 -10.26 -26.32 23.51
C PRO A 471 -10.80 -26.23 22.06
N TYR A 472 -10.26 -25.31 21.25
CA TYR A 472 -10.78 -24.98 19.92
C TYR A 472 -9.65 -24.91 18.86
N PRO A 473 -8.94 -26.02 18.58
CA PRO A 473 -7.73 -26.01 17.75
C PRO A 473 -7.93 -25.38 16.37
N ASP A 474 -9.06 -25.66 15.70
CA ASP A 474 -9.41 -25.10 14.37
C ASP A 474 -9.58 -23.58 14.36
N MET A 475 -9.73 -22.96 15.54
CA MET A 475 -9.89 -21.51 15.70
C MET A 475 -8.65 -20.80 16.24
N LEU A 476 -7.64 -21.54 16.69
CA LEU A 476 -6.52 -21.00 17.47
C LEU A 476 -5.77 -19.86 16.75
N GLU A 477 -5.56 -19.99 15.44
CA GLU A 477 -4.93 -18.96 14.61
C GLU A 477 -5.73 -17.64 14.59
N TYR A 478 -7.06 -17.72 14.44
CA TYR A 478 -7.93 -16.53 14.44
C TYR A 478 -7.95 -15.85 15.81
N VAL A 479 -8.05 -16.63 16.88
CA VAL A 479 -8.05 -16.15 18.27
C VAL A 479 -6.71 -15.45 18.56
N GLY A 480 -5.59 -16.06 18.17
CA GLY A 480 -4.25 -15.49 18.28
C GLY A 480 -4.07 -14.21 17.47
N CYS A 481 -4.61 -14.16 16.25
CA CYS A 481 -4.63 -12.97 15.42
C CYS A 481 -5.39 -11.83 16.11
N ILE A 482 -6.64 -12.06 16.52
CA ILE A 482 -7.48 -11.04 17.17
C ILE A 482 -6.84 -10.52 18.47
N GLU A 483 -6.21 -11.40 19.27
CA GLU A 483 -5.47 -10.96 20.46
C GLU A 483 -4.22 -10.15 20.09
N ALA A 484 -3.48 -10.50 19.04
CA ALA A 484 -2.34 -9.71 18.58
C ALA A 484 -2.78 -8.29 18.16
N TYR A 485 -3.93 -8.15 17.49
CA TYR A 485 -4.53 -6.84 17.16
C TYR A 485 -4.96 -6.06 18.41
N GLU A 486 -5.56 -6.70 19.41
CA GLU A 486 -5.90 -6.06 20.68
C GLU A 486 -4.64 -5.46 21.36
N LYS A 487 -3.60 -6.28 21.55
CA LYS A 487 -2.37 -5.87 22.22
C LYS A 487 -1.64 -4.77 21.42
N ALA A 488 -1.63 -4.87 20.09
CA ALA A 488 -1.10 -3.81 19.22
C ALA A 488 -1.94 -2.52 19.27
N THR A 489 -3.26 -2.62 19.44
CA THR A 489 -4.15 -1.44 19.55
C THR A 489 -3.91 -0.67 20.86
N PHE A 490 -3.62 -1.36 21.97
CA PHE A 490 -3.14 -0.70 23.20
C PHE A 490 -1.80 0.04 22.98
N VAL A 491 -0.83 -0.59 22.32
CA VAL A 491 0.47 0.06 22.00
C VAL A 491 0.27 1.27 21.09
N HIS A 492 -0.57 1.16 20.06
CA HIS A 492 -0.86 2.24 19.12
C HIS A 492 -1.59 3.42 19.78
N LEU A 493 -2.58 3.16 20.64
CA LEU A 493 -3.23 4.19 21.47
C LEU A 493 -2.20 4.92 22.34
N HIS A 494 -1.28 4.20 22.98
CA HIS A 494 -0.20 4.80 23.77
C HIS A 494 0.73 5.67 22.92
N GLN A 495 1.12 5.21 21.72
CA GLN A 495 1.93 6.00 20.78
C GLN A 495 1.21 7.32 20.41
N VAL A 496 -0.05 7.23 19.97
CA VAL A 496 -0.87 8.40 19.60
C VAL A 496 -1.07 9.35 20.79
N GLY A 497 -1.33 8.82 21.99
CA GLY A 497 -1.52 9.60 23.22
C GLY A 497 -0.24 10.31 23.70
N GLY A 498 0.93 9.74 23.44
CA GLY A 498 2.24 10.30 23.79
C GLY A 498 2.90 11.16 22.71
N ALA A 499 2.38 11.15 21.48
CA ALA A 499 2.89 11.95 20.37
C ALA A 499 2.93 13.45 20.72
N ASP A 500 3.95 14.16 20.26
CA ASP A 500 4.13 15.62 20.45
C ASP A 500 4.15 16.10 21.93
N ARG A 501 4.30 15.18 22.89
CA ARG A 501 4.22 15.45 24.34
C ARG A 501 5.52 15.06 25.06
N PRO A 502 6.45 16.02 25.28
CA PRO A 502 7.73 15.73 25.95
C PRO A 502 7.62 15.19 27.38
N GLY A 503 6.52 15.48 28.08
CA GLY A 503 6.24 15.03 29.45
C GLY A 503 5.38 13.76 29.56
N TRP A 504 5.15 13.02 28.46
CA TRP A 504 4.30 11.83 28.49
C TRP A 504 4.97 10.68 29.26
N ILE A 505 4.39 10.34 30.43
CA ILE A 505 4.85 9.22 31.25
C ILE A 505 4.37 7.91 30.63
N SER A 506 5.32 7.05 30.27
CA SER A 506 5.07 5.77 29.63
C SER A 506 5.42 4.62 30.58
N ASP A 507 4.47 3.75 30.88
CA ASP A 507 4.75 2.48 31.53
C ASP A 507 5.41 1.52 30.52
N ARG A 508 6.74 1.58 30.48
CA ARG A 508 7.57 0.71 29.63
C ARG A 508 7.47 -0.76 30.05
N SER A 509 7.16 -1.07 31.30
CA SER A 509 6.99 -2.46 31.73
C SER A 509 5.72 -3.06 31.10
N TYR A 510 4.61 -2.34 31.18
CA TYR A 510 3.35 -2.71 30.53
C TYR A 510 3.51 -2.83 29.02
N LEU A 511 4.12 -1.84 28.34
CA LEU A 511 4.35 -1.91 26.89
C LEU A 511 5.24 -3.09 26.49
N ASN A 512 6.31 -3.39 27.24
CA ASN A 512 7.15 -4.56 26.99
C ASN A 512 6.36 -5.87 27.11
N THR A 513 5.43 -5.98 28.07
CA THR A 513 4.55 -7.15 28.20
C THR A 513 3.63 -7.30 26.99
N LEU A 514 3.00 -6.21 26.51
CA LEU A 514 2.17 -6.22 25.31
C LEU A 514 2.97 -6.66 24.08
N VAL A 515 4.14 -6.05 23.86
CA VAL A 515 5.05 -6.36 22.74
C VAL A 515 5.52 -7.81 22.78
N THR A 516 5.95 -8.30 23.95
CA THR A 516 6.37 -9.70 24.14
C THR A 516 5.22 -10.65 23.81
N ARG A 517 3.99 -10.33 24.23
CA ARG A 517 2.79 -11.13 23.93
C ARG A 517 2.48 -11.16 22.43
N ILE A 518 2.49 -10.01 21.73
CA ILE A 518 2.30 -9.94 20.27
C ILE A 518 3.33 -10.82 19.55
N VAL A 519 4.62 -10.63 19.85
CA VAL A 519 5.72 -11.38 19.22
C VAL A 519 5.61 -12.89 19.48
N THR A 520 5.14 -13.30 20.66
CA THR A 520 4.98 -14.71 21.01
C THR A 520 3.76 -15.34 20.34
N LEU A 521 2.62 -14.65 20.29
CA LEU A 521 1.43 -15.07 19.54
C LEU A 521 1.77 -15.30 18.07
N ILE A 522 2.40 -14.33 17.40
CA ILE A 522 2.80 -14.44 15.99
C ILE A 522 3.77 -15.62 15.79
N ARG A 523 4.76 -15.78 16.69
CA ARG A 523 5.75 -16.87 16.61
C ARG A 523 5.15 -18.27 16.72
N LYS A 524 4.16 -18.45 17.58
CA LYS A 524 3.55 -19.76 17.85
C LYS A 524 2.42 -20.08 16.87
N LEU A 525 1.58 -19.09 16.56
CA LEU A 525 0.27 -19.30 15.94
C LEU A 525 0.21 -18.88 14.46
N SER A 526 1.01 -17.90 14.02
CA SER A 526 0.99 -17.41 12.64
C SER A 526 2.09 -18.07 11.79
N LYS A 527 1.70 -19.01 10.94
CA LYS A 527 2.61 -19.76 10.05
C LYS A 527 2.29 -19.48 8.59
N ASP A 528 3.33 -19.51 7.76
CA ASP A 528 3.27 -19.29 6.32
C ASP A 528 2.38 -18.11 5.91
N VAL A 529 1.33 -18.35 5.11
CA VAL A 529 0.47 -17.29 4.58
C VAL A 529 -0.31 -16.55 5.68
N GLY A 530 -0.58 -17.20 6.81
CA GLY A 530 -1.25 -16.61 7.97
C GLY A 530 -0.48 -15.43 8.57
N GLN A 531 0.83 -15.35 8.34
CA GLN A 531 1.65 -14.21 8.74
C GLN A 531 1.26 -12.90 8.02
N LEU A 532 0.61 -12.97 6.86
CA LEU A 532 0.08 -11.78 6.18
C LEU A 532 -1.06 -11.12 6.97
N ALA A 533 -1.84 -11.89 7.75
CA ALA A 533 -2.94 -11.35 8.55
C ALA A 533 -2.47 -10.51 9.74
N VAL A 534 -1.23 -10.74 10.22
CA VAL A 534 -0.66 -10.12 11.44
C VAL A 534 0.45 -9.11 11.13
N LEU A 535 0.52 -8.61 9.89
CA LEU A 535 1.53 -7.63 9.47
C LEU A 535 1.43 -6.31 10.26
N TRP A 536 0.22 -5.79 10.50
CA TRP A 536 0.04 -4.58 11.31
C TRP A 536 0.47 -4.77 12.78
N PRO A 537 0.02 -5.79 13.53
CA PRO A 537 0.52 -6.06 14.88
C PRO A 537 2.04 -6.25 14.94
N LEU A 538 2.63 -6.96 13.97
CA LEU A 538 4.08 -7.16 13.87
C LEU A 538 4.82 -5.82 13.71
N PHE A 539 4.29 -4.91 12.88
CA PHE A 539 4.84 -3.58 12.68
C PHE A 539 4.74 -2.72 13.94
N ILE A 540 3.59 -2.69 14.61
CA ILE A 540 3.40 -1.92 15.87
C ILE A 540 4.32 -2.46 16.98
N ALA A 541 4.42 -3.78 17.14
CA ALA A 541 5.37 -4.39 18.08
C ALA A 541 6.83 -4.06 17.71
N GLY A 542 7.15 -4.05 16.42
CA GLY A 542 8.42 -3.59 15.88
C GLY A 542 8.72 -2.14 16.20
N GLN A 543 7.73 -1.26 16.14
CA GLN A 543 7.88 0.15 16.48
C GLN A 543 8.21 0.34 17.95
N GLU A 544 7.63 -0.45 18.87
CA GLU A 544 7.87 -0.26 20.31
C GLU A 544 9.04 -1.07 20.88
N THR A 545 9.37 -2.25 20.33
CA THR A 545 10.41 -3.11 20.92
C THR A 545 11.80 -2.46 20.99
N ARG A 546 12.50 -2.73 22.10
CA ARG A 546 13.91 -2.39 22.35
C ARG A 546 14.79 -3.64 22.49
N ARG A 547 14.19 -4.83 22.43
CA ARG A 547 14.84 -6.12 22.66
C ARG A 547 15.47 -6.65 21.37
N VAL A 548 16.74 -7.04 21.44
CA VAL A 548 17.50 -7.44 20.24
C VAL A 548 16.98 -8.76 19.65
N ASP A 549 16.53 -9.68 20.50
CA ASP A 549 15.92 -10.95 20.11
C ASP A 549 14.57 -10.77 19.42
N GLU A 550 13.73 -9.85 19.92
CA GLU A 550 12.46 -9.50 19.29
C GLU A 550 12.68 -8.77 17.95
N GLN A 551 13.58 -7.78 17.90
CA GLN A 551 13.94 -7.10 16.65
C GLN A 551 14.49 -8.08 15.59
N GLN A 552 15.30 -9.06 16.00
CA GLN A 552 15.83 -10.07 15.09
C GLN A 552 14.74 -11.03 14.60
N TYR A 553 13.81 -11.44 15.46
CA TYR A 553 12.65 -12.22 15.04
C TYR A 553 11.77 -11.46 14.04
N ILE A 554 11.42 -10.20 14.33
CA ILE A 554 10.61 -9.35 13.44
C ILE A 554 11.30 -9.13 12.09
N ARG A 555 12.62 -8.92 12.08
CA ARG A 555 13.45 -8.83 10.86
C ARG A 555 13.36 -10.11 10.02
N GLN A 556 13.42 -11.29 10.66
CA GLN A 556 13.29 -12.56 9.94
C GLN A 556 11.89 -12.72 9.35
N THR A 557 10.83 -12.55 10.15
CA THR A 557 9.44 -12.65 9.68
C THR A 557 9.13 -11.70 8.53
N LEU A 558 9.56 -10.43 8.61
CA LEU A 558 9.40 -9.48 7.50
C LEU A 558 10.23 -9.85 6.27
N THR A 559 11.39 -10.50 6.45
CA THR A 559 12.19 -11.00 5.33
C THR A 559 11.49 -12.18 4.64
N ASP A 560 10.92 -13.10 5.41
CA ASP A 560 10.20 -14.26 4.88
C ASP A 560 8.92 -13.82 4.16
N LEU A 561 8.18 -12.86 4.71
CA LEU A 561 6.96 -12.31 4.12
C LEU A 561 7.15 -11.68 2.73
N ARG A 562 8.37 -11.26 2.36
CA ARG A 562 8.69 -10.73 1.02
C ARG A 562 8.34 -11.70 -0.11
N ARG A 563 8.40 -13.02 0.16
CA ARG A 563 8.11 -14.07 -0.84
C ARG A 563 6.69 -14.02 -1.39
N TYR A 564 5.75 -13.39 -0.67
CA TYR A 564 4.36 -13.19 -1.08
C TYR A 564 4.14 -11.98 -1.99
N GLY A 565 5.19 -11.23 -2.33
CA GLY A 565 5.11 -10.19 -3.36
C GLY A 565 4.39 -8.89 -2.97
N PHE A 566 4.08 -8.67 -1.69
CA PHE A 566 3.51 -7.41 -1.20
C PHE A 566 4.61 -6.44 -0.73
N ARG A 567 4.78 -5.33 -1.46
CA ARG A 567 5.84 -4.33 -1.18
C ARG A 567 5.55 -3.41 0.02
N ASN A 568 4.37 -3.50 0.63
CA ASN A 568 4.12 -2.84 1.91
C ASN A 568 4.96 -3.46 3.04
N VAL A 569 5.27 -4.75 2.96
CA VAL A 569 6.24 -5.45 3.83
C VAL A 569 7.64 -4.83 3.70
N ASP A 570 8.11 -4.58 2.48
CA ASP A 570 9.40 -3.94 2.23
C ASP A 570 9.49 -2.56 2.89
N LYS A 571 8.45 -1.74 2.71
CA LYS A 571 8.39 -0.40 3.31
C LYS A 571 8.28 -0.44 4.84
N ALA A 572 7.52 -1.37 5.40
CA ALA A 572 7.41 -1.57 6.84
C ALA A 572 8.77 -1.90 7.44
N PHE A 573 9.49 -2.84 6.83
CA PHE A 573 10.83 -3.23 7.23
C PHE A 573 11.83 -2.06 7.16
N GLU A 574 11.83 -1.28 6.07
CA GLU A 574 12.66 -0.08 5.96
C GLU A 574 12.40 0.97 7.06
N LEU A 575 11.13 1.18 7.44
CA LEU A 575 10.79 2.13 8.51
C LEU A 575 11.26 1.63 9.88
N LEU A 576 11.10 0.32 10.16
CA LEU A 576 11.59 -0.27 11.41
C LEU A 576 13.11 -0.18 11.54
N GLU A 577 13.88 -0.46 10.48
CA GLU A 577 15.34 -0.32 10.52
C GLU A 577 15.78 1.13 10.77
N LYS A 578 15.12 2.10 10.13
CA LYS A 578 15.35 3.54 10.36
C LYS A 578 15.03 3.93 11.80
N LEU A 579 13.92 3.44 12.35
CA LEU A 579 13.51 3.69 13.73
C LEU A 579 14.46 3.06 14.76
N TRP A 580 14.82 1.78 14.60
CA TRP A 580 15.78 1.09 15.47
C TRP A 580 17.17 1.73 15.41
N PHE A 581 17.60 2.21 14.23
CA PHE A 581 18.81 3.02 14.12
C PHE A 581 18.69 4.34 14.90
N LYS A 582 17.58 5.07 14.75
CA LYS A 582 17.31 6.32 15.49
C LYS A 582 17.31 6.09 17.01
N ARG A 583 16.72 4.99 17.50
CA ARG A 583 16.74 4.58 18.92
C ARG A 583 18.15 4.28 19.46
N ARG A 584 19.04 3.69 18.65
CA ARG A 584 20.45 3.50 19.01
C ARG A 584 21.25 4.81 18.99
N ALA A 585 20.93 5.73 18.07
CA ALA A 585 21.59 7.03 17.94
C ALA A 585 21.18 8.03 19.03
N PHE A 586 19.96 7.91 19.58
CA PHE A 586 19.43 8.79 20.63
C PHE A 586 18.92 7.95 21.83
N PRO A 587 19.83 7.46 22.72
CA PRO A 587 19.45 6.58 23.84
C PRO A 587 18.52 7.24 24.87
N GLU A 588 18.69 8.55 25.09
CA GLU A 588 17.82 9.38 25.95
C GLU A 588 16.40 9.55 25.38
N GLY A 589 16.16 9.06 24.16
CA GLY A 589 14.90 9.17 23.44
C GLY A 589 14.71 10.52 22.74
N TRP A 590 13.53 10.68 22.15
CA TRP A 590 13.01 11.93 21.61
C TRP A 590 11.49 11.93 21.73
N THR A 591 10.87 13.09 21.56
CA THR A 591 9.41 13.19 21.42
C THR A 591 9.03 12.77 19.99
N GLU A 592 8.51 11.55 19.83
CA GLU A 592 7.92 11.09 18.56
C GLU A 592 6.74 12.01 18.19
N THR A 593 6.62 12.39 16.91
CA THR A 593 5.49 13.20 16.41
C THR A 593 4.41 12.30 15.83
N LEU A 594 3.18 12.82 15.68
CA LEU A 594 2.12 12.08 14.98
C LEU A 594 2.53 11.64 13.56
N ASP A 595 3.25 12.50 12.83
CA ASP A 595 3.78 12.19 11.49
C ASP A 595 4.84 11.06 11.51
N GLU A 596 5.60 10.88 12.59
CA GLU A 596 6.57 9.77 12.72
C GLU A 596 5.89 8.42 13.04
N ILE A 597 4.75 8.46 13.75
CA ILE A 597 3.93 7.26 14.05
C ILE A 597 3.15 6.85 12.79
N GLN A 598 2.60 7.82 12.05
CA GLN A 598 1.81 7.61 10.84
C GLN A 598 2.70 7.24 9.64
N SER A 599 3.02 5.95 9.53
CA SER A 599 3.90 5.35 8.52
C SER A 599 3.58 5.73 7.06
N ASN A 600 2.33 6.10 6.78
CA ASN A 600 1.76 6.27 5.44
C ASN A 600 1.81 5.02 4.54
N ILE A 601 2.05 3.84 5.13
CA ILE A 601 1.99 2.56 4.46
C ILE A 601 0.62 1.94 4.77
N LEU A 602 -0.12 1.52 3.75
CA LEU A 602 -1.30 0.70 3.96
C LEU A 602 -0.85 -0.69 4.44
N LEU A 603 -0.96 -0.90 5.75
CA LEU A 603 -0.70 -2.15 6.46
C LEU A 603 -2.03 -2.60 7.09
N PRO A 604 -2.85 -3.37 6.35
CA PRO A 604 -4.05 -3.98 6.90
C PRO A 604 -3.72 -5.13 7.87
#